data_AF-A0A8J6RFD4-F1
#
_entry.id   AF-A0A8J6RFD4-F1
#
_cell.length_a   1.000
_cell.length_b   1.000
_cell.length_c   1.000
_cell.angle_alpha   90.00
_cell.angle_beta   90.00
_cell.angle_gamma   90.00
#
_symmetry.space_group_name_H-M   'P 1'
#
loop_
_entity.id
_entity.type
_entity.pdbx_description
1 polymer ?
#
loop_
_entity_poly.entity_id
_entity_poly.type
_entity_poly.pdbx_seq_one_letter_code
_entity_poly.pdbx_strand_id
1 'polypeptide(L)'
;MTTYSTKKRSTRSPNSGAKTARQLLYWLAICVACVVAAANLLPYCKAVSLALINIFDLQGLVGFFGNRALALVSIPVGVVLWAFIQTAETYPILLKHDRKLMRLIALEADSAERLQVNEDDDPALVRLKEWYNRFPLLSIRSANRASLCAYIVDTFLCLTVFPPVEGGFGQLVFVIFTGQWGLINWGSVGLIVTMLFCFEMMVRLILFLGLQWHYMKRAHG
;
A
#
# COMPACT_ATOMS: atom_id res chain seq x y z
N MET A 1 14.72 69.78 18.73
CA MET A 1 15.03 68.45 18.16
C MET A 1 14.51 67.40 19.12
N THR A 2 13.32 66.87 18.86
CA THR A 2 12.65 65.87 19.70
C THR A 2 12.78 64.52 19.02
N THR A 3 13.62 63.65 19.57
CA THR A 3 13.88 62.30 19.07
C THR A 3 12.73 61.39 19.49
N TYR A 4 11.90 60.98 18.53
CA TYR A 4 10.88 59.95 18.75
C TYR A 4 11.54 58.57 18.79
N SER A 5 11.54 57.96 19.97
CA SER A 5 11.91 56.57 20.18
C SER A 5 10.81 55.64 19.66
N THR A 6 11.01 55.05 18.48
CA THR A 6 10.17 53.97 17.95
C THR A 6 10.41 52.69 18.75
N LYS A 7 9.55 52.46 19.74
CA LYS A 7 9.46 51.20 20.49
C LYS A 7 9.04 50.07 19.53
N LYS A 8 9.98 49.21 19.11
CA LYS A 8 9.68 47.98 18.36
C LYS A 8 8.72 47.12 19.19
N ARG A 9 7.44 47.08 18.80
CA ARG A 9 6.49 46.07 19.28
C ARG A 9 6.98 44.72 18.80
N SER A 10 7.53 43.93 19.71
CA SER A 10 7.75 42.50 19.54
C SER A 10 6.39 41.83 19.34
N THR A 11 6.00 41.62 18.09
CA THR A 11 4.89 40.74 17.73
C THR A 11 5.36 39.32 17.98
N ARG A 12 5.07 38.77 19.17
CA ARG A 12 5.12 37.32 19.39
C ARG A 12 4.26 36.67 18.31
N SER A 13 4.90 35.96 17.39
CA SER A 13 4.25 35.20 16.33
C SER A 13 3.27 34.20 16.97
N PRO A 14 1.95 34.30 16.70
CA PRO A 14 0.96 33.36 17.22
C PRO A 14 1.09 31.94 16.62
N ASN A 15 2.04 31.72 15.70
CA ASN A 15 2.14 30.52 14.88
C ASN A 15 3.03 29.40 15.46
N SER A 16 3.69 29.60 16.61
CA SER A 16 4.63 28.58 17.13
C SER A 16 3.89 27.34 17.68
N GLY A 17 2.78 27.53 18.41
CA GLY A 17 2.01 26.43 18.99
C GLY A 17 1.31 25.56 17.94
N ALA A 18 0.73 26.17 16.91
CA ALA A 18 0.08 25.46 15.81
C ALA A 18 1.09 24.63 14.98
N LYS A 19 2.31 25.13 14.81
CA LYS A 19 3.39 24.41 14.12
C LYS A 19 3.86 23.19 14.91
N THR A 20 4.06 23.33 16.22
CA THR A 20 4.45 22.23 17.12
C THR A 20 3.37 21.16 17.22
N ALA A 21 2.10 21.54 17.38
CA ALA A 21 0.98 20.59 17.44
C ALA A 21 0.84 19.75 16.16
N ARG A 22 1.04 20.36 14.98
CA ARG A 22 0.98 19.63 13.70
C ARG A 22 2.18 18.73 13.47
N GLN A 23 3.37 19.14 13.91
CA GLN A 23 4.55 18.29 13.86
C GLN A 23 4.37 17.05 14.75
N LEU A 24 3.78 17.23 15.95
CA LEU A 24 3.40 16.13 16.82
C LEU A 24 2.36 15.21 16.16
N LEU A 25 1.30 15.77 15.54
CA LEU A 25 0.30 14.99 14.81
C LEU A 25 0.89 14.18 13.66
N TYR A 26 1.84 14.74 12.91
CA TYR A 26 2.51 14.05 11.81
C TYR A 26 3.35 12.86 12.31
N TRP A 27 4.17 13.06 13.34
CA TRP A 27 4.94 11.97 13.95
C TRP A 27 4.04 10.92 14.59
N LEU A 28 2.96 11.34 15.25
CA LEU A 28 1.95 10.43 15.79
C LEU A 28 1.32 9.59 14.68
N ALA A 29 0.96 10.21 13.55
CA ALA A 29 0.41 9.50 12.40
C ALA A 29 1.40 8.48 11.82
N ILE A 30 2.70 8.80 11.77
CA ILE A 30 3.74 7.85 11.37
C ILE A 30 3.82 6.68 12.36
N CYS A 31 3.85 6.96 13.66
CA CYS A 31 3.89 5.89 14.68
C CYS A 31 2.68 4.96 14.58
N VAL A 32 1.48 5.52 14.43
CA VAL A 32 0.26 4.75 14.23
C VAL A 32 0.33 3.93 12.93
N ALA A 33 0.83 4.51 11.84
CA ALA A 33 1.00 3.79 10.59
C ALA A 33 1.98 2.62 10.70
N CYS A 34 3.07 2.75 11.48
CA CYS A 34 3.99 1.65 11.75
C CYS A 34 3.32 0.51 12.52
N VAL A 35 2.50 0.83 13.53
CA VAL A 35 1.74 -0.18 14.29
C VAL A 35 0.71 -0.88 13.41
N VAL A 36 -0.01 -0.11 12.60
CA VAL A 36 -0.97 -0.64 11.62
C VAL A 36 -0.26 -1.55 10.62
N ALA A 37 0.88 -1.13 10.06
CA ALA A 37 1.66 -1.95 9.13
C ALA A 37 2.11 -3.27 9.77
N ALA A 38 2.55 -3.24 11.03
CA ALA A 38 2.91 -4.44 11.77
C ALA A 38 1.72 -5.38 12.00
N ALA A 39 0.53 -4.84 12.28
CA ALA A 39 -0.69 -5.62 12.41
C ALA A 39 -1.16 -6.19 11.05
N ASN A 40 -1.01 -5.42 9.98
CA ASN A 40 -1.39 -5.78 8.62
C ASN A 40 -0.48 -6.86 8.02
N LEU A 41 0.74 -6.99 8.51
CA LEU A 41 1.67 -8.07 8.14
C LEU A 41 1.21 -9.47 8.58
N LEU A 42 0.41 -9.56 9.65
CA LEU A 42 0.01 -10.83 10.28
C LEU A 42 -0.61 -11.86 9.31
N PRO A 43 -1.60 -11.51 8.45
CA PRO A 43 -2.16 -12.45 7.49
C PRO A 43 -1.10 -13.08 6.58
N TYR A 44 -0.13 -12.30 6.11
CA TYR A 44 0.89 -12.78 5.18
C TYR A 44 1.82 -13.80 5.84
N CYS A 45 2.31 -13.50 7.04
CA CYS A 45 3.14 -14.44 7.81
C CYS A 45 2.39 -15.74 8.10
N LYS A 46 1.10 -15.66 8.49
CA LYS A 46 0.27 -16.84 8.75
C LYS A 46 0.02 -17.67 7.49
N ALA A 47 -0.31 -17.02 6.37
CA ALA A 47 -0.53 -17.70 5.10
C ALA A 47 0.72 -18.47 4.64
N VAL A 48 1.90 -17.84 4.75
CA VAL A 48 3.17 -18.51 4.43
C VAL A 48 3.45 -19.66 5.39
N SER A 49 3.22 -19.47 6.69
CA SER A 49 3.40 -20.55 7.68
C SER A 49 2.53 -21.76 7.38
N LEU A 50 1.25 -21.54 7.06
CA LEU A 50 0.32 -22.60 6.66
C LEU A 50 0.78 -23.32 5.38
N ALA A 51 1.22 -22.56 4.37
CA ALA A 51 1.72 -23.14 3.12
C ALA A 51 2.96 -24.00 3.35
N LEU A 52 3.92 -23.53 4.16
CA LEU A 52 5.15 -24.28 4.46
C LEU A 52 4.85 -25.56 5.25
N ILE A 53 3.95 -25.52 6.24
CA ILE A 53 3.56 -26.69 7.02
C ILE A 53 2.94 -27.76 6.11
N ASN A 54 2.07 -27.35 5.17
CA ASN A 54 1.44 -28.28 4.23
C ASN A 54 2.42 -28.91 3.24
N ILE A 55 3.53 -28.23 2.90
CA ILE A 55 4.54 -28.74 1.97
C ILE A 55 5.49 -29.71 2.66
N PHE A 56 5.89 -29.41 3.90
CA PHE A 56 6.95 -30.14 4.58
C PHE A 56 6.47 -31.15 5.63
N ASP A 57 5.15 -31.30 5.83
CA ASP A 57 4.45 -32.13 6.84
C ASP A 57 5.36 -32.99 7.73
N LEU A 58 5.97 -32.33 8.73
CA LEU A 58 6.84 -32.98 9.69
C LEU A 58 6.00 -33.51 10.85
N GLN A 59 6.05 -34.82 11.10
CA GLN A 59 5.28 -35.46 12.17
C GLN A 59 6.13 -35.73 13.42
N GLY A 60 5.46 -35.89 14.57
CA GLY A 60 6.10 -36.24 15.85
C GLY A 60 6.97 -35.13 16.47
N LEU A 61 8.02 -35.53 17.18
CA LEU A 61 8.92 -34.61 17.90
C LEU A 61 9.72 -33.71 16.93
N VAL A 62 10.04 -34.22 15.74
CA VAL A 62 10.62 -33.45 14.62
C VAL A 62 9.61 -32.45 14.07
N GLY A 63 8.32 -32.81 14.01
CA GLY A 63 7.23 -31.89 13.69
C GLY A 63 7.10 -30.73 14.67
N PHE A 64 7.23 -30.99 15.97
CA PHE A 64 7.11 -29.94 16.99
C PHE A 64 8.19 -28.85 16.85
N PHE A 65 9.46 -29.24 16.69
CA PHE A 65 10.55 -28.28 16.52
C PHE A 65 10.63 -27.74 15.09
N GLY A 66 10.36 -28.58 14.09
CA GLY A 66 10.34 -28.22 12.68
C GLY A 66 9.26 -27.19 12.36
N ASN A 67 8.03 -27.38 12.85
CA ASN A 67 6.93 -26.43 12.60
C ASN A 67 7.19 -25.07 13.26
N ARG A 68 7.88 -25.04 14.41
CA ARG A 68 8.31 -23.79 15.05
C ARG A 68 9.43 -23.09 14.26
N ALA A 69 10.39 -23.84 13.74
CA ALA A 69 11.44 -23.30 12.87
C ALA A 69 10.84 -22.76 11.56
N LEU A 70 9.92 -23.50 10.94
CA LEU A 70 9.19 -23.06 9.74
C LEU A 70 8.35 -21.80 10.01
N ALA A 71 7.74 -21.69 11.19
CA ALA A 71 7.04 -20.46 11.60
C ALA A 71 8.01 -19.26 11.67
N LEU A 72 9.23 -19.42 12.17
CA LEU A 72 10.24 -18.34 12.16
C LEU A 72 10.68 -17.96 10.74
N VAL A 73 10.85 -18.94 9.86
CA VAL A 73 11.18 -18.71 8.43
C VAL A 73 10.03 -18.04 7.68
N SER A 74 8.78 -18.26 8.10
CA SER A 74 7.62 -17.62 7.50
C SER A 74 7.57 -16.11 7.69
N ILE A 75 8.26 -15.57 8.70
CA ILE A 75 8.29 -14.12 8.98
C ILE A 75 8.96 -13.33 7.85
N PRO A 76 10.24 -13.57 7.50
CA PRO A 76 10.89 -12.81 6.43
C PRO A 76 10.20 -13.00 5.08
N VAL A 77 9.72 -14.21 4.77
CA VAL A 77 8.99 -14.48 3.51
C VAL A 77 7.64 -13.75 3.50
N GLY A 78 6.91 -13.76 4.62
CA GLY A 78 5.67 -13.03 4.80
C GLY A 78 5.85 -11.52 4.67
N VAL A 79 6.95 -10.97 5.21
CA VAL A 79 7.31 -9.54 5.05
C VAL A 79 7.55 -9.18 3.58
N VAL A 80 8.28 -10.02 2.85
CA VAL A 80 8.53 -9.79 1.42
C VAL A 80 7.24 -9.84 0.63
N LEU A 81 6.38 -10.83 0.90
CA LEU A 81 5.08 -10.97 0.25
C LEU A 81 4.16 -9.77 0.55
N TRP A 82 4.07 -9.37 1.82
CA TRP A 82 3.34 -8.18 2.25
C TRP A 82 3.85 -6.93 1.54
N ALA A 83 5.16 -6.70 1.55
CA ALA A 83 5.76 -5.53 0.92
C ALA A 83 5.47 -5.49 -0.59
N PHE A 84 5.51 -6.64 -1.26
CA PHE A 84 5.19 -6.74 -2.68
C PHE A 84 3.72 -6.39 -2.98
N ILE A 85 2.78 -6.99 -2.25
CA ILE A 85 1.34 -6.76 -2.42
C ILE A 85 0.98 -5.32 -2.07
N GLN A 86 1.41 -4.83 -0.90
CA GLN A 86 1.12 -3.48 -0.45
C GLN A 86 1.75 -2.40 -1.34
N THR A 87 2.93 -2.66 -1.91
CA THR A 87 3.51 -1.77 -2.92
C THR A 87 2.63 -1.74 -4.16
N ALA A 88 2.18 -2.89 -4.67
CA ALA A 88 1.30 -2.94 -5.85
C ALA A 88 -0.04 -2.22 -5.63
N GLU A 89 -0.62 -2.32 -4.43
CA GLU A 89 -1.88 -1.65 -4.07
C GLU A 89 -1.73 -0.14 -3.91
N THR A 90 -0.66 0.31 -3.26
CA THR A 90 -0.45 1.74 -2.97
C THR A 90 0.24 2.51 -4.08
N TYR A 91 0.91 1.83 -5.01
CA TYR A 91 1.58 2.42 -6.16
C TYR A 91 0.70 3.38 -6.99
N PRO A 92 -0.53 3.02 -7.43
CA PRO A 92 -1.38 3.95 -8.18
C PRO A 92 -1.78 5.19 -7.38
N ILE A 93 -1.84 5.11 -6.05
CA ILE A 93 -2.18 6.24 -5.17
C ILE A 93 -1.02 7.22 -5.11
N LEU A 94 0.19 6.69 -4.89
CA LEU A 94 1.42 7.47 -4.89
C LEU A 94 1.62 8.19 -6.23
N LEU A 95 1.40 7.47 -7.34
CA LEU A 95 1.55 8.00 -8.69
C LEU A 95 0.54 9.13 -8.98
N LYS A 96 -0.72 8.99 -8.54
CA LYS A 96 -1.74 10.05 -8.71
C LYS A 96 -1.50 11.27 -7.81
N HIS A 97 -0.88 11.07 -6.64
CA HIS A 97 -0.63 12.14 -5.69
C HIS A 97 0.51 13.06 -6.15
N ASP A 98 1.56 12.51 -6.76
CA ASP A 98 2.68 13.30 -7.25
C ASP A 98 2.43 13.84 -8.68
N ARG A 99 1.81 15.02 -8.74
CA ARG A 99 1.61 15.75 -10.01
C ARG A 99 2.92 16.08 -10.73
N LYS A 100 4.04 16.22 -10.02
CA LYS A 100 5.35 16.48 -10.64
C LYS A 100 5.91 15.19 -11.24
N LEU A 101 5.76 14.06 -10.57
CA LEU A 101 6.11 12.75 -11.12
C LEU A 101 5.28 12.45 -12.36
N MET A 102 3.95 12.64 -12.31
CA MET A 102 3.11 12.47 -13.51
C MET A 102 3.51 13.43 -14.64
N ARG A 103 3.86 14.68 -14.31
CA ARG A 103 4.34 15.65 -15.31
C ARG A 103 5.72 15.27 -15.86
N LEU A 104 6.61 14.74 -15.04
CA LEU A 104 7.91 14.23 -15.47
C LEU A 104 7.75 13.01 -16.36
N ILE A 105 6.90 12.04 -15.99
CA ILE A 105 6.59 10.88 -16.82
C ILE A 105 5.97 11.34 -18.15
N ALA A 106 5.07 12.33 -18.13
CA ALA A 106 4.47 12.88 -19.33
C ALA A 106 5.50 13.62 -20.20
N LEU A 107 6.40 14.42 -19.60
CA LEU A 107 7.46 15.12 -20.31
C LEU A 107 8.49 14.15 -20.89
N GLU A 108 8.90 13.13 -20.13
CA GLU A 108 9.80 12.07 -20.58
C GLU A 108 9.15 11.24 -21.70
N ALA A 109 7.84 10.97 -21.62
CA ALA A 109 7.10 10.32 -22.70
C ALA A 109 7.01 11.17 -23.97
N ASP A 110 7.01 12.49 -23.84
CA ASP A 110 6.94 13.44 -24.96
C ASP A 110 8.34 13.75 -25.52
N SER A 111 9.39 13.67 -24.68
CA SER A 111 10.78 13.93 -25.05
C SER A 111 11.59 12.68 -25.42
N ALA A 112 11.12 11.48 -25.06
CA ALA A 112 11.74 10.25 -25.50
C ALA A 112 11.68 10.16 -27.03
N GLU A 113 12.84 10.03 -27.67
CA GLU A 113 12.93 9.71 -29.10
C GLU A 113 12.11 8.44 -29.34
N ARG A 114 10.95 8.61 -29.98
CA ARG A 114 10.12 7.47 -30.36
C ARG A 114 10.94 6.62 -31.32
N LEU A 115 11.10 5.34 -31.01
CA LEU A 115 11.73 4.41 -31.93
C LEU A 115 10.90 4.38 -33.21
N GLN A 116 11.52 4.74 -34.34
CA GLN A 116 10.87 4.66 -35.64
C GLN A 116 10.60 3.18 -35.96
N VAL A 117 9.33 2.90 -36.24
CA VAL A 117 8.87 1.60 -36.72
C VAL A 117 8.95 1.65 -38.24
N ASN A 118 9.87 0.87 -38.82
CA ASN A 118 10.02 0.75 -40.26
C ASN A 118 9.22 -0.46 -40.75
N GLU A 119 8.71 -0.40 -42.00
CA GLU A 119 7.95 -1.50 -42.59
C GLU A 119 8.79 -2.77 -42.83
N ASP A 120 10.12 -2.61 -42.91
CA ASP A 120 11.09 -3.71 -43.07
C ASP A 120 11.53 -4.35 -41.75
N ASP A 121 11.07 -3.84 -40.59
CA ASP A 121 11.43 -4.39 -39.28
C ASP A 121 10.74 -5.74 -39.04
N ASP A 122 11.43 -6.65 -38.33
CA ASP A 122 10.85 -7.91 -37.87
C ASP A 122 9.56 -7.64 -37.06
N PRO A 123 8.46 -8.39 -37.28
CA PRO A 123 7.22 -8.26 -36.50
C PRO A 123 7.42 -8.25 -34.97
N ALA A 124 8.42 -8.97 -34.45
CA ALA A 124 8.77 -8.96 -33.03
C ALA A 124 9.42 -7.63 -32.60
N LEU A 125 10.28 -7.06 -33.46
CA LEU A 125 10.94 -5.77 -33.24
C LEU A 125 9.95 -4.61 -33.33
N VAL A 126 9.01 -4.65 -34.28
CA VAL A 126 7.89 -3.70 -34.39
C VAL A 126 7.10 -3.63 -33.09
N ARG A 127 6.68 -4.79 -32.56
CA ARG A 127 5.93 -4.86 -31.29
C ARG A 127 6.73 -4.33 -30.10
N LEU A 128 8.05 -4.57 -30.07
CA LEU A 128 8.91 -4.08 -29.00
C LEU A 128 9.08 -2.56 -29.06
N LYS A 129 9.26 -1.99 -30.26
CA LYS A 129 9.32 -0.54 -30.50
C LYS A 129 8.00 0.14 -30.14
N GLU A 130 6.86 -0.43 -30.54
CA GLU A 130 5.53 0.06 -30.15
C GLU A 130 5.30 0.00 -28.63
N TRP A 131 5.74 -1.09 -27.99
CA TRP A 131 5.64 -1.25 -26.55
C TRP A 131 6.49 -0.21 -25.81
N TYR A 132 7.74 0.00 -26.25
CA TYR A 132 8.64 1.02 -25.70
C TYR A 132 8.05 2.42 -25.83
N ASN A 133 7.54 2.78 -27.02
CA ASN A 133 6.92 4.08 -27.28
C ASN A 133 5.64 4.32 -26.44
N ARG A 134 4.95 3.25 -26.03
CA ARG A 134 3.74 3.32 -25.18
C ARG A 134 4.02 3.10 -23.69
N PHE A 135 5.22 2.68 -23.33
CA PHE A 135 5.60 2.26 -21.96
C PHE A 135 5.22 3.29 -20.88
N PRO A 136 5.45 4.61 -21.06
CA PRO A 136 5.10 5.59 -20.03
C PRO A 136 3.59 5.66 -19.76
N LEU A 137 2.77 5.64 -20.82
CA LEU A 137 1.30 5.67 -20.72
C LEU A 137 0.73 4.32 -20.27
N LEU A 138 1.36 3.22 -20.67
CA LEU A 138 1.00 1.87 -20.25
C LEU A 138 1.27 1.67 -18.76
N SER A 139 2.34 2.25 -18.20
CA SER A 139 2.66 2.14 -16.77
C SER A 139 1.53 2.66 -15.86
N ILE A 140 0.84 3.74 -16.25
CA ILE A 140 -0.26 4.32 -15.47
C ILE A 140 -1.52 3.46 -15.56
N ARG A 141 -1.84 2.96 -16.77
CA ARG A 141 -3.02 2.12 -16.97
C ARG A 141 -2.82 0.71 -16.39
N SER A 142 -1.61 0.17 -16.48
CA SER A 142 -1.26 -1.12 -15.90
C SER A 142 -1.17 -1.05 -14.37
N ALA A 143 -0.75 0.07 -13.78
CA ALA A 143 -0.73 0.27 -12.33
C ALA A 143 -2.10 0.02 -11.67
N ASN A 144 -3.19 0.55 -12.25
CA ASN A 144 -4.53 0.30 -11.69
C ASN A 144 -4.95 -1.18 -11.84
N ARG A 145 -4.55 -1.85 -12.93
CA ARG A 145 -4.82 -3.29 -13.11
C ARG A 145 -4.01 -4.15 -12.15
N ALA A 146 -2.74 -3.83 -11.96
CA ALA A 146 -1.84 -4.51 -11.03
C ALA A 146 -2.34 -4.38 -9.60
N SER A 147 -2.78 -3.18 -9.20
CA SER A 147 -3.43 -2.95 -7.90
C SER A 147 -4.71 -3.78 -7.74
N LEU A 148 -5.57 -3.84 -8.76
CA LEU A 148 -6.77 -4.68 -8.71
C LEU A 148 -6.42 -6.17 -8.53
N CYS A 149 -5.44 -6.68 -9.28
CA CYS A 149 -4.96 -8.04 -9.09
C CYS A 149 -4.38 -8.26 -7.68
N ALA A 150 -3.65 -7.29 -7.14
CA ALA A 150 -3.12 -7.35 -5.78
C ALA A 150 -4.25 -7.44 -4.76
N TYR A 151 -5.30 -6.61 -4.87
CA TYR A 151 -6.48 -6.70 -4.00
C TYR A 151 -7.18 -8.06 -4.07
N ILE A 152 -7.29 -8.65 -5.26
CA ILE A 152 -7.88 -9.98 -5.41
C ILE A 152 -7.04 -11.01 -4.63
N VAL A 153 -5.72 -10.99 -4.85
CA VAL A 153 -4.79 -11.91 -4.17
C VAL A 153 -4.83 -11.68 -2.65
N ASP A 154 -4.83 -10.42 -2.21
CA ASP A 154 -4.87 -10.07 -0.79
C ASP A 154 -6.18 -10.49 -0.13
N THR A 155 -7.30 -10.33 -0.84
CA THR A 155 -8.61 -10.81 -0.39
C THR A 155 -8.60 -12.32 -0.19
N PHE A 156 -8.03 -13.07 -1.13
CA PHE A 156 -7.90 -14.53 -0.97
C PHE A 156 -6.99 -14.91 0.21
N LEU A 157 -5.85 -14.22 0.38
CA LEU A 157 -4.98 -14.44 1.53
C LEU A 157 -5.72 -14.18 2.84
N CYS A 158 -6.42 -13.06 2.96
CA CYS A 158 -7.20 -12.72 4.14
C CYS A 158 -8.35 -13.71 4.39
N LEU A 159 -9.01 -14.21 3.34
CA LEU A 159 -10.06 -15.23 3.45
C LEU A 159 -9.52 -16.59 3.92
N THR A 160 -8.29 -16.96 3.55
CA THR A 160 -7.68 -18.21 4.02
C THR A 160 -7.24 -18.12 5.48
N VAL A 161 -6.76 -16.96 5.94
CA VAL A 161 -6.25 -16.77 7.30
C VAL A 161 -7.37 -16.45 8.31
N PHE A 162 -8.35 -15.66 7.89
CA PHE A 162 -9.48 -15.24 8.72
C PHE A 162 -10.79 -15.71 8.08
N PRO A 163 -11.06 -17.03 8.05
CA PRO A 163 -12.23 -17.55 7.37
C PRO A 163 -13.52 -16.95 7.97
N PRO A 164 -14.40 -16.36 7.13
CA PRO A 164 -15.66 -15.78 7.58
C PRO A 164 -16.72 -16.83 7.92
N VAL A 165 -16.54 -18.07 7.45
CA VAL A 165 -17.40 -19.23 7.75
C VAL A 165 -16.50 -20.43 8.02
N GLU A 166 -16.84 -21.22 9.03
CA GLU A 166 -16.16 -22.49 9.33
C GLU A 166 -16.36 -23.45 8.15
N GLY A 167 -15.27 -23.86 7.49
CA GLY A 167 -15.29 -24.65 6.25
C GLY A 167 -14.77 -23.91 5.00
N GLY A 168 -14.37 -22.64 5.15
CA GLY A 168 -13.61 -21.91 4.14
C GLY A 168 -14.45 -21.33 3.01
N PHE A 169 -13.79 -21.01 1.88
CA PHE A 169 -14.39 -20.23 0.80
C PHE A 169 -15.61 -20.90 0.14
N GLY A 170 -15.56 -22.22 -0.10
CA GLY A 170 -16.68 -22.94 -0.71
C GLY A 170 -17.95 -22.88 0.13
N GLN A 171 -17.82 -23.03 1.44
CA GLN A 171 -18.94 -22.94 2.37
C GLN A 171 -19.45 -21.50 2.51
N LEU A 172 -18.57 -20.50 2.46
CA LEU A 172 -18.96 -19.09 2.41
C LEU A 172 -19.90 -18.81 1.21
N VAL A 173 -19.54 -19.29 0.01
CA VAL A 173 -20.37 -19.12 -1.18
C VAL A 173 -21.75 -19.75 -0.98
N PHE A 174 -21.80 -20.97 -0.43
CA PHE A 174 -23.05 -21.66 -0.13
C PHE A 174 -23.92 -20.92 0.89
N VAL A 175 -23.32 -20.40 1.98
CA VAL A 175 -24.01 -19.63 3.02
C VAL A 175 -24.60 -18.34 2.46
N ILE A 176 -23.89 -17.67 1.55
CA ILE A 176 -24.40 -16.47 0.85
C ILE A 176 -25.60 -16.82 -0.02
N PHE A 177 -25.51 -17.89 -0.83
CA PHE A 177 -26.60 -18.31 -1.71
C PHE A 177 -27.85 -18.76 -0.95
N THR A 178 -27.68 -19.44 0.19
CA THR A 178 -28.77 -19.94 1.02
C THR A 178 -29.32 -18.91 2.02
N GLY A 179 -28.70 -17.73 2.11
CA GLY A 179 -29.13 -16.65 2.99
C GLY A 179 -28.96 -16.94 4.49
N GLN A 180 -28.04 -17.82 4.86
CA GLN A 180 -27.81 -18.24 6.25
C GLN A 180 -26.87 -17.26 6.99
N TRP A 181 -27.25 -15.99 7.10
CA TRP A 181 -26.42 -14.91 7.67
C TRP A 181 -25.91 -15.15 9.10
N GLY A 182 -26.57 -16.02 9.86
CA GLY A 182 -26.17 -16.38 11.23
C GLY A 182 -24.91 -17.26 11.31
N LEU A 183 -24.50 -17.90 10.21
CA LEU A 183 -23.26 -18.68 10.14
C LEU A 183 -22.04 -17.83 9.78
N ILE A 184 -22.25 -16.57 9.42
CA ILE A 184 -21.16 -15.66 9.07
C ILE A 184 -20.59 -15.07 10.34
N ASN A 185 -19.29 -15.30 10.55
CA ASN A 185 -18.51 -14.60 11.56
C ASN A 185 -18.22 -13.18 11.07
N TRP A 186 -19.12 -12.25 11.42
CA TRP A 186 -18.99 -10.83 11.11
C TRP A 186 -17.72 -10.18 11.69
N GLY A 187 -17.16 -10.75 12.77
CA GLY A 187 -15.88 -10.32 13.31
C GLY A 187 -14.73 -10.58 12.33
N SER A 188 -14.66 -11.78 11.75
CA SER A 188 -13.69 -12.11 10.71
C SER A 188 -13.89 -11.25 9.46
N VAL A 189 -15.13 -11.02 9.03
CA VAL A 189 -15.43 -10.14 7.88
C VAL A 189 -14.93 -8.71 8.14
N GLY A 190 -15.22 -8.15 9.31
CA GLY A 190 -14.75 -6.82 9.69
C GLY A 190 -13.22 -6.73 9.74
N LEU A 191 -12.55 -7.77 10.22
CA LEU A 191 -11.09 -7.86 10.19
C LEU A 191 -10.54 -7.89 8.77
N ILE A 192 -11.12 -8.68 7.85
CA ILE A 192 -10.71 -8.72 6.45
C ILE A 192 -10.82 -7.33 5.82
N VAL A 193 -11.99 -6.70 5.93
CA VAL A 193 -12.21 -5.35 5.39
C VAL A 193 -11.23 -4.35 5.98
N THR A 194 -10.98 -4.43 7.29
CA THR A 194 -10.01 -3.55 7.95
C THR A 194 -8.60 -3.80 7.40
N MET A 195 -8.16 -5.05 7.28
CA MET A 195 -6.82 -5.36 6.77
C MET A 195 -6.63 -4.92 5.31
N LEU A 196 -7.63 -5.10 4.45
CA LEU A 196 -7.55 -4.68 3.04
C LEU A 196 -7.39 -3.16 2.86
N PHE A 197 -8.06 -2.36 3.69
CA PHE A 197 -8.11 -0.90 3.47
C PHE A 197 -7.31 -0.08 4.49
N CYS A 198 -6.92 -0.63 5.64
CA CYS A 198 -6.31 0.17 6.71
C CYS A 198 -4.94 0.73 6.31
N PHE A 199 -4.08 -0.07 5.67
CA PHE A 199 -2.78 0.41 5.20
C PHE A 199 -2.91 1.51 4.15
N GLU A 200 -3.80 1.32 3.18
CA GLU A 200 -4.10 2.30 2.15
C GLU A 200 -4.60 3.63 2.72
N MET A 201 -5.54 3.56 3.68
CA MET A 201 -6.07 4.74 4.37
C MET A 201 -4.97 5.48 5.15
N MET A 202 -4.01 4.76 5.75
CA MET A 202 -2.85 5.37 6.41
C MET A 202 -1.93 6.06 5.41
N VAL A 203 -1.64 5.44 4.26
CA VAL A 203 -0.82 6.06 3.21
C VAL A 203 -1.48 7.35 2.71
N ARG A 204 -2.80 7.32 2.43
CA ARG A 204 -3.56 8.52 2.02
C ARG A 204 -3.52 9.62 3.10
N LEU A 205 -3.65 9.25 4.37
CA LEU A 205 -3.58 10.19 5.49
C LEU A 205 -2.20 10.86 5.59
N ILE A 206 -1.12 10.09 5.50
CA ILE A 206 0.26 10.62 5.55
C ILE A 206 0.51 11.57 4.38
N LEU A 207 0.13 11.17 3.16
CA LEU A 207 0.28 12.01 1.97
C LEU A 207 -0.51 13.32 2.10
N PHE A 208 -1.74 13.26 2.60
CA PHE A 208 -2.56 14.44 2.86
C PHE A 208 -1.89 15.40 3.87
N LEU A 209 -1.38 14.90 4.99
CA LEU A 209 -0.66 15.70 5.98
C LEU A 209 0.63 16.31 5.41
N GLY A 210 1.37 15.54 4.61
CA GLY A 210 2.58 16.01 3.93
C GLY A 210 2.29 17.14 2.92
N LEU A 211 1.18 17.03 2.18
CA LEU A 211 0.73 18.05 1.24
C LEU A 211 0.38 19.36 1.96
N GLN A 212 -0.38 19.30 3.06
CA GLN A 212 -0.71 20.47 3.87
C GLN A 212 0.55 21.18 4.39
N TRP A 213 1.54 20.41 4.83
CA TRP A 213 2.82 20.95 5.29
C TRP A 213 3.57 21.70 4.18
N HIS A 214 3.62 21.14 2.97
CA HIS A 214 4.28 21.76 1.82
C HIS A 214 3.61 23.10 1.42
N TYR A 215 2.28 23.14 1.34
CA TYR A 215 1.57 24.38 0.99
C TYR A 215 1.75 25.48 2.03
N MET A 216 1.74 25.14 3.33
CA MET A 216 1.96 26.11 4.40
C MET A 216 3.38 26.69 4.39
N LYS A 217 4.41 25.87 4.12
CA LYS A 217 5.78 26.37 3.95
C LYS A 217 5.89 27.40 2.84
N ARG A 218 5.14 27.22 1.75
CA ARG A 218 5.06 28.17 0.63
C ARG A 218 4.23 29.43 0.92
N ALA A 219 3.27 29.36 1.84
CA ALA A 219 2.41 30.50 2.20
C ALA A 219 3.05 31.42 3.25
N HIS A 220 4.11 30.97 3.93
CA HIS A 220 4.75 31.69 5.05
C HIS A 220 6.26 31.89 4.89
N GLY A 221 6.83 31.47 3.76
CA GLY A 221 8.21 31.75 3.35
C GLY A 221 8.21 32.53 2.05
#